data_AF-A0A6M3KFQ2-F1
#
_entry.id   AF-A0A6M3KFQ2-F1
#
_cell.length_a   1.000
_cell.length_b   1.000
_cell.length_c   1.000
_cell.angle_alpha   90.00
_cell.angle_beta   90.00
_cell.angle_gamma   90.00
#
_symmetry.space_group_name_H-M   'P 1'
#
loop_
_entity.id
_entity.type
_entity.pdbx_description
1 polymer ?
#
loop_
_entity_poly.entity_id
_entity_poly.type
_entity_poly.pdbx_seq_one_letter_code
_entity_poly.pdbx_strand_id
1 'polypeptide(L)'
;MKLNIMERVKLLETLPAEGDLLTLKILRKLRESLSFSEAELKTFGVLYEFRCPFRGEVDGKMVICKNSGFFPKQPTCADHNIPMEPTGQMNLRIPPEALATEKEIFMGAQAIKIASNALERLNNSGRLTDAHISLYEKFFPPEETDIPEAIKKSMGE
;
A
#
# COMPACT_ATOMS: atom_id res chain seq x y z
N MET A 1 -13.25 -8.64 -8.99
CA MET A 1 -12.87 -9.38 -7.77
C MET A 1 -12.94 -8.44 -6.57
N LYS A 2 -13.18 -8.95 -5.36
CA LYS A 2 -13.22 -8.12 -4.15
C LYS A 2 -11.85 -8.06 -3.48
N LEU A 3 -11.31 -6.85 -3.29
CA LEU A 3 -10.03 -6.62 -2.64
C LEU A 3 -10.18 -5.63 -1.48
N ASN A 4 -9.55 -5.93 -0.35
CA ASN A 4 -9.42 -5.01 0.77
C ASN A 4 -8.27 -4.00 0.52
N ILE A 5 -8.12 -3.03 1.43
CA ILE A 5 -7.11 -1.97 1.30
C ILE A 5 -5.69 -2.54 1.25
N MET A 6 -5.36 -3.47 2.15
CA MET A 6 -4.02 -4.06 2.23
C MET A 6 -3.68 -4.86 0.97
N GLU A 7 -4.63 -5.64 0.48
CA GLU A 7 -4.50 -6.41 -0.76
C GLU A 7 -4.28 -5.49 -1.97
N ARG A 8 -4.98 -4.36 -2.05
CA ARG A 8 -4.77 -3.37 -3.13
C ARG A 8 -3.38 -2.75 -3.07
N VAL A 9 -2.91 -2.38 -1.87
CA VAL A 9 -1.55 -1.83 -1.68
C VAL A 9 -0.51 -2.88 -2.06
N LYS A 10 -0.64 -4.11 -1.57
CA LYS A 10 0.28 -5.20 -1.89
C LYS A 10 0.29 -5.48 -3.39
N LEU A 11 -0.88 -5.57 -4.01
CA LEU A 11 -0.98 -5.76 -5.45
C LEU A 11 -0.25 -4.63 -6.20
N LEU A 12 -0.49 -3.37 -5.85
CA LEU A 12 0.22 -2.21 -6.43
C LEU A 12 1.75 -2.32 -6.31
N GLU A 13 2.28 -2.78 -5.17
CA GLU A 13 3.70 -3.01 -4.94
C GLU A 13 4.26 -4.16 -5.80
N THR A 14 3.46 -5.19 -6.07
CA THR A 14 3.88 -6.34 -6.88
C THR A 14 3.89 -6.08 -8.39
N LEU A 15 3.13 -5.09 -8.88
CA LEU A 15 2.99 -4.84 -10.31
C LEU A 15 4.34 -4.44 -10.96
N PRO A 16 4.67 -4.96 -12.15
CA PRO A 16 5.91 -4.61 -12.83
C PRO A 16 5.99 -3.12 -13.18
N ALA A 17 7.21 -2.58 -13.14
CA ALA A 17 7.48 -1.19 -13.50
C ALA A 17 7.69 -0.99 -15.02
N GLU A 18 8.08 -2.05 -15.72
CA GLU A 18 8.45 -2.06 -17.13
C GLU A 18 7.64 -3.09 -17.94
N GLY A 19 7.57 -2.90 -19.25
CA GLY A 19 6.84 -3.75 -20.18
C GLY A 19 6.69 -3.10 -21.55
N ASP A 20 6.08 -3.81 -22.50
CA ASP A 20 5.73 -3.22 -23.79
C ASP A 20 4.64 -2.14 -23.65
N LEU A 21 4.41 -1.37 -24.72
CA LEU A 21 3.45 -0.25 -24.70
C LEU A 21 2.04 -0.69 -24.31
N LEU A 22 1.61 -1.88 -24.73
CA LEU A 22 0.27 -2.39 -24.44
C LEU A 22 0.16 -2.77 -22.95
N THR A 23 1.17 -3.44 -22.42
CA THR A 23 1.32 -3.82 -21.02
C THR A 23 1.33 -2.58 -20.14
N LEU A 24 2.11 -1.55 -20.48
CA LEU A 24 2.14 -0.28 -19.75
C LEU A 24 0.77 0.42 -19.74
N LYS A 25 0.02 0.39 -20.84
CA LYS A 25 -1.36 0.92 -20.88
C LYS A 25 -2.30 0.14 -19.96
N ILE A 26 -2.18 -1.18 -19.92
CA ILE A 26 -2.98 -2.05 -19.04
C ILE A 26 -2.62 -1.79 -17.57
N LEU A 27 -1.32 -1.75 -17.26
CA LEU A 27 -0.80 -1.44 -15.92
C LEU A 27 -1.26 -0.07 -15.43
N ARG A 28 -1.25 0.94 -16.30
CA ARG A 28 -1.78 2.26 -15.95
C ARG A 28 -3.25 2.19 -15.53
N LYS A 29 -4.12 1.58 -16.35
CA LYS A 29 -5.54 1.42 -16.01
C LYS A 29 -5.76 0.59 -14.75
N LEU A 30 -4.95 -0.45 -14.55
CA LEU A 30 -5.00 -1.27 -13.34
C LEU A 30 -4.57 -0.49 -12.10
N ARG A 31 -3.51 0.31 -12.18
CA ARG A 31 -3.07 1.19 -11.08
C ARG A 31 -4.14 2.23 -10.77
N GLU A 32 -4.76 2.82 -11.79
CA GLU A 32 -5.88 3.76 -11.62
C GLU A 32 -7.07 3.09 -10.92
N SER A 33 -7.43 1.84 -11.26
CA SER A 33 -8.54 1.13 -10.62
C SER A 33 -8.22 0.67 -9.19
N LEU A 34 -6.97 0.31 -8.91
CA LEU A 34 -6.51 -0.08 -7.57
C LEU A 34 -6.29 1.12 -6.65
N SER A 35 -6.00 2.30 -7.19
CA SER A 35 -5.76 3.53 -6.43
C SER A 35 -6.99 3.95 -5.62
N PHE A 36 -6.74 4.70 -4.54
CA PHE A 36 -7.78 5.18 -3.64
C PHE A 36 -8.48 6.40 -4.22
N SER A 37 -9.80 6.42 -4.13
CA SER A 37 -10.60 7.60 -4.47
C SER A 37 -10.42 8.70 -3.41
N GLU A 38 -10.77 9.94 -3.76
CA GLU A 38 -10.70 11.07 -2.81
C GLU A 38 -11.57 10.84 -1.56
N ALA A 39 -12.73 10.18 -1.73
CA ALA A 39 -13.61 9.83 -0.60
C ALA A 39 -12.94 8.81 0.34
N GLU A 40 -12.27 7.80 -0.21
CA GLU A 40 -11.48 6.84 0.57
C GLU A 40 -10.32 7.55 1.30
N LEU A 41 -9.59 8.42 0.59
CA LEU A 41 -8.49 9.20 1.16
C LEU A 41 -8.93 10.19 2.24
N LYS A 42 -10.19 10.66 2.24
CA LYS A 42 -10.73 11.47 3.35
C LYS A 42 -10.97 10.64 4.60
N THR A 43 -11.37 9.39 4.42
CA THR A 43 -11.56 8.43 5.52
C THR A 43 -10.22 7.99 6.10
N PHE A 44 -9.20 7.85 5.26
CA PHE A 44 -7.85 7.52 5.71
C PHE A 44 -7.22 8.81 6.21
N GLY A 45 -6.88 8.90 7.50
CA GLY A 45 -6.27 10.11 8.03
C GLY A 45 -4.96 10.42 7.27
N VAL A 46 -4.94 11.49 6.49
CA VAL A 46 -3.73 11.89 5.75
C VAL A 46 -2.86 12.74 6.67
N LEU A 47 -1.62 12.32 6.84
CA LEU A 47 -0.61 13.07 7.57
C LEU A 47 0.54 13.44 6.63
N TYR A 48 0.99 14.68 6.69
CA TYR A 48 2.12 15.18 5.91
C TYR A 48 3.34 15.30 6.80
N GLU A 49 4.51 14.92 6.31
CA GLU A 49 5.75 15.16 7.02
C GLU A 49 6.11 16.64 6.93
N PHE A 50 6.35 17.25 8.08
CA PHE A 50 6.89 18.60 8.21
C PHE A 50 8.26 18.55 8.87
N ARG A 51 9.15 19.47 8.52
CA ARG A 51 10.48 19.65 9.12
C ARG A 51 10.69 21.09 9.54
N CYS A 52 11.38 21.29 10.66
CA CYS A 52 11.71 22.63 11.11
C CYS A 52 12.78 23.25 10.20
N PRO A 53 12.56 24.45 9.63
CA PRO A 53 13.54 25.09 8.75
C PRO A 53 14.69 25.79 9.52
N PHE A 54 14.65 25.79 10.85
CA PHE A 54 15.62 26.52 11.67
C PHE A 54 17.06 26.03 11.42
N ARG A 55 17.94 27.00 11.17
CA ARG A 55 19.39 26.84 11.10
C ARG A 55 20.01 27.87 12.04
N GLY A 56 20.87 27.44 12.95
CA GLY A 56 21.55 28.30 13.91
C GLY A 56 23.01 27.90 14.10
N GLU A 57 23.73 28.63 14.94
CA GLU A 57 25.14 28.36 15.27
C GLU A 57 25.28 28.08 16.77
N VAL A 58 25.91 26.97 17.13
CA VAL A 58 26.23 26.58 18.52
C VAL A 58 27.70 26.16 18.54
N ASP A 59 28.52 26.78 19.39
CA ASP A 59 29.96 26.52 19.52
C ASP A 59 30.74 26.60 18.19
N GLY A 60 30.43 27.57 17.34
CA GLY A 60 31.09 27.74 16.05
C GLY A 60 30.65 26.73 14.98
N LYS A 61 29.61 25.93 15.25
CA LYS A 61 29.09 24.92 14.32
C LYS A 61 27.65 25.21 13.95
N MET A 62 27.36 25.10 12.65
CA MET A 62 26.00 25.16 12.14
C MET A 62 25.19 23.95 12.62
N VAL A 63 24.11 24.21 13.32
CA VAL A 63 23.14 23.22 13.79
C VAL A 63 21.82 23.39 13.06
N ILE A 64 21.21 22.27 12.67
CA ILE A 64 19.88 22.21 12.06
C ILE A 64 18.94 21.60 13.10
N CYS A 65 17.76 22.18 13.26
CA CYS A 65 16.74 21.58 14.11
C CYS A 65 16.32 20.21 13.54
N LYS A 66 16.33 19.17 14.39
CA LYS A 66 15.96 17.80 14.00
C LYS A 66 14.46 17.53 14.10
N ASN A 67 13.66 18.49 14.56
CA ASN A 67 12.23 18.30 14.73
C ASN A 67 11.56 18.07 13.38
N SER A 68 10.95 16.90 13.29
CA SER A 68 10.20 16.42 12.14
C SER A 68 9.06 15.54 12.62
N GLY A 69 8.00 15.44 11.83
CA GLY A 69 6.87 14.60 12.18
C GLY A 69 5.74 14.68 11.17
N PHE A 70 4.80 13.75 11.30
CA PHE A 70 3.62 13.63 10.45
C PHE A 70 2.41 14.29 11.09
N PHE A 71 1.87 15.32 10.46
CA PHE A 71 0.77 16.13 10.99
C PHE A 71 -0.33 16.33 9.94
N PRO A 72 -1.60 16.48 10.36
CA PRO A 72 -2.71 16.71 9.42
C PRO A 72 -2.68 18.13 8.82
N LYS A 73 -2.02 19.07 9.50
CA LYS A 73 -1.85 20.47 9.09
C LYS A 73 -0.49 20.98 9.55
N GLN A 74 -0.03 22.06 8.95
CA GLN A 74 1.27 22.68 9.27
C GLN A 74 1.38 22.99 10.79
N PRO A 75 2.31 22.35 11.51
CA PRO A 75 2.56 22.65 12.90
C PRO A 75 3.60 23.76 13.06
N THR A 76 3.73 24.27 14.28
CA THR A 76 4.88 25.07 14.71
C THR A 76 5.90 24.18 15.41
N CYS A 77 7.19 24.48 15.23
CA CYS A 77 8.26 23.78 15.92
C CYS A 77 8.25 24.10 17.42
N ALA A 78 8.27 23.08 18.30
CA ALA A 78 8.25 23.27 19.75
C ALA A 78 9.44 24.09 20.28
N ASP A 79 10.62 23.91 19.69
CA ASP A 79 11.85 24.55 20.17
C ASP A 79 12.04 25.98 19.66
N HIS A 80 11.52 26.29 18.46
CA HIS A 80 11.80 27.55 17.75
C HIS A 80 10.56 28.42 17.56
N ASN A 81 9.36 27.90 17.84
CA ASN A 81 8.08 28.56 17.63
C ASN A 81 7.88 29.15 16.21
N ILE A 82 8.50 28.53 15.20
CA ILE A 82 8.34 28.88 13.77
C ILE A 82 7.51 27.82 13.04
N PRO A 83 6.78 28.19 11.98
CA PRO A 83 6.08 27.22 11.13
C PRO A 83 7.05 26.21 10.51
N MET A 84 6.69 24.92 10.53
CA MET A 84 7.48 23.87 9.90
C MET A 84 7.17 23.79 8.39
N GLU A 85 8.15 23.40 7.58
CA GLU A 85 8.02 23.29 6.12
C GLU A 85 7.64 21.86 5.70
N PRO A 86 6.74 21.68 4.72
CA PRO A 86 6.39 20.35 4.23
C PRO A 86 7.54 19.74 3.43
N THR A 87 7.84 18.45 3.64
CA THR A 87 8.87 17.75 2.87
C THR A 87 8.36 17.14 1.57
N GLY A 88 7.03 17.04 1.45
CA GLY A 88 6.35 16.29 0.39
C GLY A 88 6.12 14.80 0.71
N GLN A 89 6.63 14.28 1.84
CA GLN A 89 6.29 12.93 2.27
C GLN A 89 4.90 12.89 2.91
N MET A 90 4.16 11.82 2.61
CA MET A 90 2.82 11.57 3.11
C MET A 90 2.76 10.23 3.82
N ASN A 91 1.97 10.15 4.89
CA ASN A 91 1.65 8.93 5.58
C ASN A 91 0.13 8.79 5.68
N LEU A 92 -0.39 7.66 5.23
CA LEU A 92 -1.81 7.32 5.30
C LEU A 92 -2.05 6.52 6.58
N ARG A 93 -2.81 7.11 7.50
CA ARG A 93 -3.31 6.40 8.68
C ARG A 93 -4.62 5.72 8.32
N ILE A 94 -4.54 4.47 7.89
CA ILE A 94 -5.72 3.66 7.61
C ILE A 94 -6.29 3.18 8.96
N PRO A 95 -7.53 3.56 9.31
CA PRO A 95 -8.12 3.11 10.56
C PRO A 95 -8.52 1.63 10.49
N PRO A 96 -8.56 0.89 11.62
CA PRO A 96 -8.85 -0.55 11.62
C PRO A 96 -10.16 -0.93 10.92
N GLU A 97 -11.21 -0.11 11.10
CA GLU A 97 -12.51 -0.29 10.46
C GLU A 97 -12.45 -0.23 8.92
N ALA A 98 -11.52 0.56 8.36
CA ALA A 98 -11.33 0.65 6.93
C ALA A 98 -10.61 -0.58 6.35
N LEU A 99 -9.76 -1.26 7.14
CA LEU A 99 -9.00 -2.43 6.67
C LEU A 99 -9.91 -3.60 6.27
N ALA A 100 -11.06 -3.74 6.92
CA ALA A 100 -12.05 -4.78 6.63
C ALA A 100 -12.92 -4.44 5.40
N THR A 101 -12.87 -3.21 4.90
CA THR A 101 -13.71 -2.79 3.77
C THR A 101 -13.16 -3.37 2.47
N GLU A 102 -13.96 -4.23 1.82
CA GLU A 102 -13.66 -4.74 0.50
C GLU A 102 -14.31 -3.88 -0.59
N LYS A 103 -13.56 -3.69 -1.68
CA LYS A 103 -14.04 -3.00 -2.89
C LYS A 103 -13.99 -3.95 -4.06
N GLU A 104 -15.04 -3.94 -4.86
CA GLU A 104 -15.04 -4.66 -6.14
C GLU A 104 -14.16 -3.92 -7.14
N ILE A 105 -13.12 -4.61 -7.62
CA ILE A 105 -12.20 -4.14 -8.64
C ILE A 105 -12.45 -4.91 -9.93
N PHE A 106 -12.74 -4.17 -10.99
CA PHE A 106 -12.87 -4.72 -12.35
C PHE A 106 -11.48 -4.83 -12.98
N MET A 107 -11.11 -6.05 -13.35
CA MET A 107 -9.85 -6.34 -14.05
C MET A 107 -10.15 -7.17 -15.29
N GLY A 108 -9.61 -6.73 -16.44
CA GLY A 108 -9.66 -7.53 -17.66
C GLY A 108 -8.74 -8.75 -17.56
N ALA A 109 -8.97 -9.77 -18.39
CA ALA A 109 -8.20 -11.02 -18.39
C ALA A 109 -6.67 -10.79 -18.49
N GLN A 110 -6.23 -9.83 -19.29
CA GLN A 110 -4.80 -9.48 -19.39
C GLN A 110 -4.25 -8.85 -18.11
N ALA A 111 -5.02 -8.01 -17.43
CA ALA A 111 -4.62 -7.42 -16.16
C ALA A 111 -4.48 -8.50 -15.07
N ILE A 112 -5.43 -9.45 -15.02
CA ILE A 112 -5.37 -10.61 -14.14
C ILE A 112 -4.11 -11.41 -14.42
N LYS A 113 -3.84 -11.76 -15.69
CA LYS A 113 -2.63 -12.50 -16.07
C LYS A 113 -1.34 -11.80 -15.64
N ILE A 114 -1.24 -10.47 -15.82
CA ILE A 114 -0.07 -9.70 -15.39
C ILE A 114 0.10 -9.76 -13.88
N ALA A 115 -0.98 -9.58 -13.12
CA ALA A 115 -0.97 -9.66 -11.65
C ALA A 115 -0.58 -11.06 -11.15
N SER A 116 -1.20 -12.12 -11.69
CA SER A 116 -0.88 -13.51 -11.37
C SER A 116 0.58 -13.82 -11.63
N ASN A 117 1.11 -13.47 -12.80
CA ASN A 117 2.52 -13.70 -13.14
C ASN A 117 3.48 -12.94 -12.20
N ALA A 118 3.11 -11.74 -11.75
CA ALA A 118 3.92 -10.97 -10.81
C ALA A 118 3.95 -11.63 -9.42
N LEU A 119 2.80 -12.08 -8.93
CA LEU A 119 2.68 -12.82 -7.67
C LEU A 119 3.42 -14.17 -7.72
N GLU A 120 3.31 -14.89 -8.83
CA GLU A 120 4.02 -16.16 -9.05
C GLU A 120 5.54 -15.96 -9.05
N ARG A 121 6.05 -14.89 -9.69
CA ARG A 121 7.47 -14.55 -9.63
C ARG A 121 7.93 -14.24 -8.21
N LEU A 122 7.11 -13.55 -7.41
CA LEU A 122 7.43 -13.29 -6.01
C LEU A 122 7.48 -14.58 -5.20
N ASN A 123 6.50 -15.47 -5.39
CA ASN A 123 6.46 -16.80 -4.78
C ASN A 123 7.73 -17.61 -5.09
N ASN A 124 8.05 -17.74 -6.39
CA ASN A 124 9.21 -18.49 -6.86
C ASN A 124 10.54 -17.91 -6.38
N SER A 125 10.56 -16.62 -6.03
CA SER A 125 11.74 -15.97 -5.45
C SER A 125 11.79 -15.97 -3.92
N GLY A 126 10.81 -16.57 -3.24
CA GLY A 126 10.75 -16.62 -1.77
C GLY A 126 10.54 -15.24 -1.11
N ARG A 127 9.96 -14.28 -1.84
CA ARG A 127 9.75 -12.89 -1.38
C ARG A 127 8.31 -12.58 -0.94
N LEU A 128 7.44 -13.60 -0.93
CA LEU A 128 6.11 -13.44 -0.32
C LEU A 128 6.25 -13.28 1.19
N THR A 129 5.39 -12.44 1.74
CA THR A 129 5.23 -12.23 3.18
C THR A 129 3.81 -12.59 3.57
N ASP A 130 3.52 -12.72 4.87
CA ASP A 130 2.18 -13.04 5.37
C ASP A 130 1.08 -12.11 4.82
N ALA A 131 1.42 -10.84 4.57
CA ALA A 131 0.52 -9.87 3.97
C ALA A 131 0.07 -10.21 2.53
N HIS A 132 0.74 -11.15 1.86
CA HIS A 132 0.40 -11.61 0.52
C HIS A 132 -0.51 -12.83 0.50
N ILE A 133 -0.69 -13.55 1.62
CA ILE A 133 -1.40 -14.85 1.63
C ILE A 133 -2.82 -14.71 1.08
N SER A 134 -3.63 -13.83 1.69
CA SER A 134 -5.02 -13.59 1.26
C SER A 134 -5.10 -13.11 -0.20
N LEU A 135 -4.15 -12.27 -0.63
CA LEU A 135 -4.09 -11.82 -2.02
C LEU A 135 -3.78 -13.00 -2.96
N TYR A 136 -2.79 -13.83 -2.61
CA TYR A 136 -2.35 -14.95 -3.43
C TYR A 136 -3.45 -15.99 -3.62
N GLU A 137 -4.13 -16.38 -2.54
CA GLU A 137 -5.26 -17.32 -2.57
C GLU A 137 -6.40 -16.84 -3.48
N LYS A 138 -6.64 -15.52 -3.55
CA LYS A 138 -7.65 -14.96 -4.46
C LYS A 138 -7.26 -15.05 -5.95
N PHE A 139 -5.98 -15.15 -6.28
CA PHE A 139 -5.49 -15.34 -7.65
C PHE A 139 -5.23 -16.82 -7.98
N PHE A 140 -4.93 -17.63 -6.97
CA PHE A 140 -4.62 -19.06 -7.06
C PHE A 140 -5.43 -19.81 -6.00
N PRO A 141 -6.76 -19.96 -6.19
CA PRO A 141 -7.59 -20.68 -5.22
C PRO A 141 -7.09 -22.13 -5.12
N PRO A 142 -7.02 -22.71 -3.91
CA PRO A 142 -6.58 -24.10 -3.74
C PRO A 142 -7.54 -25.03 -4.50
N GLU A 143 -6.99 -26.04 -5.18
CA GLU A 143 -7.80 -27.09 -5.78
C GLU A 143 -8.44 -27.92 -4.65
N GLU A 144 -9.70 -28.35 -4.80
CA GLU A 144 -10.40 -29.16 -3.78
C GLU A 144 -9.65 -30.46 -3.42
N THR A 145 -8.74 -30.91 -4.29
CA THR A 145 -7.88 -32.09 -4.12
C THR A 145 -6.71 -31.89 -3.16
N ASP A 146 -6.33 -30.65 -2.86
CA ASP A 146 -5.18 -30.33 -2.00
C ASP A 146 -5.54 -30.23 -0.51
N ILE A 147 -6.83 -30.33 -0.17
CA ILE A 147 -7.31 -30.34 1.20
C ILE A 147 -7.22 -31.78 1.73
N PRO A 148 -6.37 -32.08 2.74
CA PRO A 148 -6.29 -33.41 3.34
C PRO A 148 -7.68 -33.87 3.78
N GLU A 149 -8.04 -35.14 3.52
CA GLU A 149 -9.35 -35.71 3.87
C GLU A 149 -9.72 -35.53 5.36
N ALA A 150 -8.71 -35.45 6.24
CA ALA A 150 -8.88 -35.16 7.66
C ALA A 150 -9.55 -33.81 7.94
N ILE A 151 -9.31 -32.79 7.10
CA ILE A 151 -9.91 -31.46 7.22
C ILE A 151 -11.31 -31.45 6.58
N LYS A 152 -11.51 -32.15 5.46
CA LYS A 152 -12.83 -32.32 4.82
C LYS A 152 -13.87 -32.90 5.80
N LYS A 153 -13.47 -33.88 6.63
CA LYS A 153 -14.32 -34.46 7.68
C LYS A 153 -14.72 -33.50 8.80
N SER A 154 -13.95 -32.43 9.02
CA SER A 154 -14.22 -31.43 10.07
C SER A 154 -15.10 -30.26 9.60
N MET A 155 -15.26 -30.09 8.28
CA MET A 155 -16.04 -29.00 7.68
C MET A 155 -17.52 -29.33 7.44
N GLY A 156 -17.97 -30.53 7.80
CA GLY A 156 -19.39 -30.92 7.85
C GLY A 156 -20.03 -31.13 6.48
N GLU A 157 -20.38 -32.39 6.19
CA GLU A 157 -21.50 -32.70 5.30
C GLU A 157 -22.83 -32.34 5.95
#